data_AF-A0A846PL82-F1
#
_entry.id   AF-A0A846PL82-F1
#
_cell.length_a   1.000
_cell.length_b   1.000
_cell.length_c   1.000
_cell.angle_alpha   90.00
_cell.angle_beta   90.00
_cell.angle_gamma   90.00
#
_symmetry.space_group_name_H-M   'P 1'
#
loop_
_entity.id
_entity.type
_entity.pdbx_description
1 polymer ?
#
loop_
_entity_poly.entity_id
_entity_poly.type
_entity_poly.pdbx_seq_one_letter_code
_entity_poly.pdbx_strand_id
1 'polypeptide(L)'
;MAEKSKKVREVVMKLAGKKAAAESLGEITIGQLDVVLDATPFHELTAIEEVVRSYQERLLVLQKAREAMKWLDQLGDTEGLDYLVVERDEVPERILFKLS
;
A
#
# COMPACT_ATOMS: atom_id res chain seq x y z
N MET A 1 1.03 -25.47 -24.47
CA MET A 1 0.89 -24.38 -23.46
C MET A 1 -0.07 -24.76 -22.34
N ALA A 2 -1.24 -25.34 -22.64
CA ALA A 2 -2.23 -25.77 -21.64
C ALA A 2 -1.71 -26.72 -20.54
N GLU A 3 -0.74 -27.58 -20.83
CA GLU A 3 -0.19 -28.54 -19.85
C GLU A 3 0.79 -27.91 -18.86
N LYS A 4 1.54 -26.87 -19.28
CA LYS A 4 2.42 -26.10 -18.41
C LYS A 4 1.61 -25.24 -17.43
N SER A 5 0.58 -24.53 -17.92
CA SER A 5 -0.31 -23.73 -17.07
C SER A 5 -1.05 -24.58 -16.04
N LYS A 6 -1.50 -25.79 -16.42
CA LYS A 6 -2.10 -26.76 -15.46
C LYS A 6 -1.14 -27.17 -14.35
N LYS A 7 0.14 -27.43 -14.68
CA LYS A 7 1.15 -27.82 -13.69
C LYS A 7 1.48 -26.68 -12.72
N VAL A 8 1.63 -25.45 -13.23
CA VAL A 8 1.84 -24.26 -12.39
C VAL A 8 0.64 -24.03 -11.47
N ARG A 9 -0.58 -24.14 -12.00
CA ARG A 9 -1.82 -24.06 -11.22
C ARG A 9 -1.87 -25.06 -10.07
N GLU A 10 -1.50 -26.32 -10.34
CA GLU A 10 -1.51 -27.37 -9.32
C GLU A 10 -0.49 -27.11 -8.20
N VAL A 11 0.69 -26.58 -8.54
CA VAL A 11 1.71 -26.19 -7.56
C VAL A 11 1.23 -25.02 -6.70
N VAL A 12 0.70 -23.96 -7.33
CA VAL A 12 0.20 -22.77 -6.63
C VAL A 12 -0.95 -23.15 -5.68
N MET A 13 -1.91 -23.95 -6.13
CA MET A 13 -3.03 -24.43 -5.30
C MET A 13 -2.60 -25.32 -4.13
N LYS A 14 -1.54 -26.13 -4.31
CA LYS A 14 -0.96 -26.93 -3.21
C LYS A 14 -0.31 -26.05 -2.14
N LEU A 15 0.41 -25.01 -2.56
CA LEU A 15 1.08 -24.08 -1.66
C LEU A 15 0.10 -23.13 -0.96
N ALA A 16 -0.94 -22.69 -1.66
CA ALA A 16 -1.97 -21.76 -1.16
C ALA A 16 -2.88 -22.36 -0.07
N GLY A 17 -2.89 -23.68 0.08
CA GLY A 17 -3.85 -24.38 0.93
C GLY A 17 -5.23 -24.43 0.25
N LYS A 18 -5.70 -25.64 -0.03
CA LYS A 18 -6.87 -25.99 -0.88
C LYS A 18 -8.25 -25.36 -0.53
N LYS A 19 -8.35 -24.41 0.41
CA LYS A 19 -9.62 -23.91 0.97
C LYS A 19 -9.94 -22.43 0.71
N ALA A 20 -9.03 -21.64 0.13
CA ALA A 20 -9.17 -20.18 0.14
C ALA A 20 -9.24 -19.50 -1.25
N ALA A 21 -9.33 -20.26 -2.34
CA ALA A 21 -9.36 -19.70 -3.69
C ALA A 21 -10.80 -19.49 -4.17
N ALA A 22 -11.22 -18.23 -4.34
CA ALA A 22 -12.30 -17.93 -5.28
C ALA A 22 -11.74 -18.14 -6.69
N GLU A 23 -12.35 -19.04 -7.46
CA GLU A 23 -11.81 -19.47 -8.75
C GLU A 23 -12.43 -18.68 -9.89
N SER A 24 -11.61 -17.90 -10.60
CA SER A 24 -11.91 -17.40 -11.95
C SER A 24 -10.89 -18.00 -12.93
N LEU A 25 -11.20 -18.03 -14.23
CA LEU A 25 -10.33 -18.62 -15.25
C LEU A 25 -9.02 -17.80 -15.37
N GLY A 26 -7.96 -18.22 -14.68
CA GLY A 26 -6.62 -17.65 -14.80
C GLY A 26 -6.13 -16.89 -13.56
N GLU A 27 -6.97 -16.69 -12.56
CA GLU A 27 -6.64 -15.96 -11.33
C GLU A 27 -6.94 -16.79 -10.08
N ILE A 28 -6.11 -16.63 -9.05
CA ILE A 28 -6.28 -17.26 -7.74
C ILE A 28 -6.13 -16.17 -6.68
N THR A 29 -7.18 -15.93 -5.91
CA THR A 29 -7.11 -15.09 -4.71
C THR A 29 -6.72 -15.93 -3.50
N ILE A 30 -5.73 -15.48 -2.72
CA ILE A 30 -5.26 -16.10 -1.47
C ILE A 30 -5.28 -15.02 -0.38
N GLY A 31 -6.35 -14.97 0.41
CA GLY A 31 -6.52 -13.93 1.43
C GLY A 31 -6.69 -12.54 0.80
N GLN A 32 -5.67 -11.69 0.89
CA GLN A 32 -5.61 -10.35 0.26
C GLN A 32 -4.67 -10.29 -0.95
N LEU A 33 -4.14 -11.44 -1.40
CA LEU A 33 -3.21 -11.53 -2.52
C LEU A 33 -3.91 -12.14 -3.73
N ASP A 34 -3.86 -11.46 -4.88
CA ASP A 34 -4.32 -12.01 -6.15
C ASP A 34 -3.14 -12.51 -6.98
N VAL A 35 -3.26 -13.75 -7.49
CA VAL A 35 -2.24 -14.43 -8.28
C VAL A 35 -2.77 -14.70 -9.68
N VAL A 36 -2.23 -14.01 -10.67
CA VAL A 36 -2.56 -14.21 -12.10
C VAL A 36 -1.63 -15.28 -12.69
N LEU A 37 -2.18 -16.43 -13.09
CA LEU A 37 -1.41 -17.58 -13.57
C LEU A 37 -1.02 -17.51 -15.05
N ASP A 38 -1.85 -16.86 -15.86
CA ASP A 38 -1.64 -16.69 -17.30
C ASP A 38 -1.62 -15.18 -17.63
N ALA A 39 -0.69 -14.46 -17.00
CA ALA A 39 -0.57 -13.02 -17.16
C ALA A 39 -0.33 -12.62 -18.63
N THR A 40 -1.03 -11.56 -19.05
CA THR A 40 -0.91 -10.97 -20.39
C THR A 40 -0.25 -9.59 -20.26
N PRO A 41 0.26 -8.99 -21.36
CA PRO A 41 0.80 -7.64 -21.32
C PRO A 41 -0.16 -6.59 -20.77
N PHE A 42 -1.48 -6.82 -20.88
CA PHE A 42 -2.49 -5.96 -20.28
C PHE A 42 -2.45 -6.02 -18.75
N HIS A 43 -2.30 -7.21 -18.16
CA HIS A 43 -2.17 -7.36 -16.70
C HIS A 43 -0.91 -6.67 -16.17
N GLU A 44 0.20 -6.77 -16.90
CA GLU A 44 1.45 -6.09 -16.53
C GLU A 44 1.28 -4.56 -16.56
N LEU A 45 0.62 -4.03 -17.59
CA LEU A 45 0.32 -2.60 -17.69
C LEU A 45 -0.56 -2.14 -16.52
N THR A 46 -1.66 -2.85 -16.24
CA THR A 46 -2.57 -2.51 -15.13
C THR A 46 -1.83 -2.54 -13.79
N ALA A 47 -0.99 -3.55 -13.53
CA ALA A 47 -0.21 -3.62 -12.30
C ALA A 47 0.74 -2.42 -12.14
N ILE A 48 1.39 -1.98 -13.22
CA ILE A 48 2.25 -0.78 -13.19
C ILE A 48 1.41 0.47 -12.90
N GLU A 49 0.25 0.63 -13.55
CA GLU A 49 -0.65 1.76 -13.33
C GLU A 49 -1.16 1.83 -11.90
N GLU A 50 -1.50 0.69 -11.30
CA GLU A 50 -1.92 0.60 -9.89
C GLU A 50 -0.81 1.01 -8.93
N VAL A 51 0.42 0.53 -9.17
CA VAL A 51 1.59 0.92 -8.38
C VAL A 51 1.86 2.42 -8.48
N VAL A 52 1.80 2.99 -9.68
CA VAL A 52 1.97 4.44 -9.90
C VAL A 52 0.87 5.23 -9.16
N ARG A 53 -0.38 4.79 -9.26
CA ARG A 53 -1.51 5.43 -8.56
C ARG A 53 -1.31 5.41 -7.04
N SER A 54 -0.92 4.27 -6.49
CA SER A 54 -0.62 4.13 -5.06
C SER A 54 0.47 5.10 -4.60
N TYR A 55 1.55 5.25 -5.38
CA TYR A 55 2.59 6.23 -5.07
C TYR A 55 2.09 7.69 -5.18
N GLN A 56 1.26 8.00 -6.16
CA GLN A 56 0.67 9.34 -6.32
C GLN A 56 -0.25 9.69 -5.14
N GLU A 57 -1.08 8.75 -4.68
CA GLU A 57 -1.96 8.93 -3.52
C GLU A 57 -1.14 9.14 -2.24
N ARG A 58 -0.11 8.32 -2.01
CA ARG A 58 0.80 8.50 -0.88
C ARG A 58 1.49 9.86 -0.89
N LEU A 59 2.00 10.27 -2.07
CA LEU A 59 2.65 11.57 -2.23
C LEU A 59 1.70 12.73 -1.91
N LEU A 60 0.45 12.65 -2.38
CA LEU A 60 -0.56 13.68 -2.12
C LEU A 60 -0.84 13.83 -0.62
N VAL A 61 -0.99 12.72 0.09
CA VAL A 61 -1.22 12.72 1.54
C VAL A 61 -0.03 13.37 2.27
N LEU A 62 1.20 12.99 1.92
CA LEU A 62 2.41 13.57 2.49
C LEU A 62 2.54 15.08 2.20
N GLN A 63 2.20 15.52 0.98
CA GLN A 63 2.21 16.93 0.62
C GLN A 63 1.24 17.75 1.49
N LYS A 64 0.02 17.25 1.68
CA LYS A 64 -1.00 17.89 2.55
C LYS A 64 -0.55 17.93 4.01
N ALA A 65 0.01 16.83 4.53
CA ALA A 65 0.53 16.79 5.89
C ALA A 65 1.68 17.79 6.08
N ARG A 66 2.62 17.86 5.14
CA ARG A 66 3.71 18.85 5.15
C ARG A 66 3.18 20.29 5.14
N GLU A 67 2.20 20.60 4.30
CA GLU A 67 1.57 21.93 4.29
C GLU A 67 0.90 22.27 5.61
N ALA A 68 0.18 21.31 6.19
CA ALA A 68 -0.49 21.45 7.49
C ALA A 68 0.50 21.59 8.65
N MET A 69 1.78 21.26 8.48
CA MET A 69 2.81 21.43 9.51
C MET A 69 3.65 22.70 9.36
N LYS A 70 3.54 23.46 8.26
CA LYS A 70 4.35 24.69 8.05
C LYS A 70 4.21 25.73 9.15
N TRP A 71 3.08 25.77 9.84
CA TRP A 71 2.86 26.70 10.95
C TRP A 71 3.58 26.27 12.24
N LEU A 72 3.96 24.99 12.38
CA LEU A 72 4.75 24.52 13.52
C LEU A 72 6.13 25.17 13.56
N ASP A 73 6.69 25.51 12.39
CA ASP A 73 7.94 26.28 12.29
C ASP A 73 7.84 27.64 13.00
N GLN A 74 6.64 28.20 13.13
CA GLN A 74 6.39 29.46 13.83
C GLN A 74 6.17 29.28 15.34
N LEU A 75 5.77 28.08 15.77
CA LEU A 75 5.57 27.77 17.19
C LEU A 75 6.87 27.46 17.93
N GLY A 76 7.88 26.93 17.24
CA GLY A 76 9.19 26.60 17.84
C GLY A 76 9.90 27.77 18.52
N ASP A 77 9.53 29.00 18.21
CA ASP A 77 10.03 30.23 18.83
C ASP A 77 9.29 30.62 20.13
N THR A 78 8.31 29.82 20.56
CA THR A 78 7.51 30.11 21.76
C THR A 78 8.14 29.45 22.99
N GLU A 79 8.75 30.25 23.88
CA GLU A 79 9.32 29.77 25.14
C GLU A 79 8.26 29.03 25.99
N GLY A 80 8.60 27.83 26.46
CA GLY A 80 7.77 27.02 27.35
C GLY A 80 6.81 26.03 26.67
N LEU A 81 6.89 25.87 25.35
CA LEU A 81 6.04 24.97 24.57
C LEU A 81 6.86 23.89 23.85
N ASP A 82 6.76 22.65 24.31
CA ASP A 82 7.25 21.47 23.61
C ASP A 82 6.14 20.86 22.74
N TYR A 83 6.50 20.20 21.63
CA TYR A 83 5.55 19.41 20.86
C TYR A 83 6.13 18.08 20.35
N LEU A 84 5.24 17.10 20.14
CA LEU A 84 5.55 15.80 19.57
C LEU A 84 4.66 15.54 18.35
N VAL A 85 5.27 15.16 17.23
CA VAL A 85 4.56 14.72 16.03
C VAL A 85 4.42 13.20 16.07
N VAL A 86 3.19 12.71 15.97
CA VAL A 86 2.88 11.28 15.85
C VAL A 86 2.63 10.97 14.40
N GLU A 87 3.39 10.01 13.88
CA GLU A 87 3.34 9.58 12.48
C GLU A 87 2.80 8.16 12.36
N ARG A 88 2.08 7.89 11.28
CA ARG A 88 1.65 6.56 10.84
C ARG A 88 2.05 6.37 9.39
N ASP A 89 2.79 5.31 9.09
CA ASP A 89 3.30 5.04 7.73
C ASP A 89 4.08 6.23 7.11
N GLU A 90 4.86 6.92 7.96
CA GLU A 90 5.64 8.13 7.64
C GLU A 90 4.75 9.36 7.32
N VAL A 91 3.46 9.28 7.58
CA VAL A 91 2.51 10.40 7.47
C VAL A 91 2.20 10.95 8.86
N PRO A 92 2.43 12.25 9.12
CA PRO A 92 1.99 12.92 10.35
C PRO A 92 0.46 12.86 10.50
N GLU A 93 -0.03 12.30 11.60
CA GLU A 93 -1.46 12.20 11.90
C GLU A 93 -1.90 13.08 13.07
N ARG A 94 -0.98 13.37 14.02
CA ARG A 94 -1.32 14.12 15.22
C ARG A 94 -0.13 14.89 15.77
N ILE A 95 -0.40 16.06 16.33
CA ILE A 95 0.58 16.85 17.07
C ILE A 95 0.10 16.94 18.52
N LEU A 96 0.99 16.65 19.47
CA LEU A 96 0.73 16.77 20.89
C LEU A 96 1.54 17.94 21.43
N PHE A 97 0.86 18.90 22.05
CA PHE A 97 1.52 19.99 22.77
C PHE A 97 1.74 19.59 24.23
N LYS A 98 2.91 19.96 24.76
CA LYS A 98 3.26 19.80 26.16
C LYS A 98 3.78 21.14 26.68
N LEU A 99 3.16 21.62 27.75
CA LEU A 99 3.63 22.79 28.48
C LEU A 99 4.77 22.34 29.40
N SER A 100 5.90 23.05 29.35
CA SER A 100 7.08 22.82 30.19
C SER A 100 7.14 23.81 31.35
#